data_AF-A0A1Y1KPM8-F1
#
_entry.id   AF-A0A1Y1KPM8-F1
#
_cell.length_a   1.000
_cell.length_b   1.000
_cell.length_c   1.000
_cell.angle_alpha   90.00
_cell.angle_beta   90.00
_cell.angle_gamma   90.00
#
_symmetry.space_group_name_H-M   'P 1'
#
loop_
_entity.id
_entity.type
_entity.pdbx_description
1 polymer ?
#
loop_
_entity_poly.entity_id
_entity_poly.type
_entity_poly.pdbx_seq_one_letter_code
_entity_poly.pdbx_strand_id
1 'polypeptide(L)'
;VFEACPELRPAFDLLLERPDKLMLVTGEMWPTERPNLEVNSTVEGEVVMENVEHLGQYVFEMTNTRLEQLQARGGESATTAPETISEEADEDEAPATYYDEDENEVEPDILEVREGENKN
;
A
#
# COMPACT_ATOMS: atom_id res chain seq x y z
N VAL A 1 16.03 15.65 -3.54
CA VAL A 1 17.19 14.81 -3.96
C VAL A 1 17.14 14.50 -5.46
N PHE A 2 16.02 14.05 -6.01
CA PHE A 2 15.91 13.68 -7.43
C PHE A 2 15.73 14.84 -8.42
N GLU A 3 15.35 16.03 -7.96
CA GLU A 3 15.26 17.25 -8.79
C GLU A 3 16.61 17.67 -9.42
N ALA A 4 17.72 17.23 -8.82
CA ALA A 4 19.07 17.51 -9.33
C ALA A 4 19.45 16.66 -10.56
N CYS A 5 18.66 15.62 -10.90
CA CYS A 5 18.90 14.76 -12.04
C CYS A 5 18.15 15.29 -13.27
N PRO A 6 18.86 15.83 -14.28
CA PRO A 6 18.22 16.47 -15.42
C PRO A 6 17.38 15.51 -16.28
N GLU A 7 17.71 14.21 -16.27
CA GLU A 7 17.02 13.14 -16.99
C GLU A 7 15.63 12.85 -16.41
N LEU A 8 15.45 13.06 -15.10
CA LEU A 8 14.19 12.75 -14.40
C LEU A 8 13.23 13.94 -14.35
N ARG A 9 13.71 15.15 -14.67
CA ARG A 9 12.90 16.39 -14.62
C ARG A 9 11.55 16.26 -15.33
N PRO A 10 11.44 15.75 -16.57
CA PRO A 10 10.14 15.68 -17.24
C PRO A 10 9.09 14.83 -16.49
N ALA A 11 9.54 13.80 -15.77
CA ALA A 11 8.64 12.96 -14.98
C ALA A 11 8.30 13.62 -13.64
N PHE A 12 9.27 14.24 -12.98
CA PHE A 12 9.04 14.94 -11.71
C PHE A 12 8.18 16.19 -11.87
N ASP A 13 8.29 16.91 -12.99
CA ASP A 13 7.41 18.04 -13.30
C ASP A 13 5.93 17.61 -13.27
N LEU A 14 5.61 16.44 -13.83
CA LEU A 14 4.25 15.87 -13.81
C LEU A 14 3.82 15.37 -12.42
N LEU A 15 4.76 14.84 -11.62
CA LEU A 15 4.45 14.36 -10.26
C LEU A 15 4.21 15.52 -9.29
N LEU A 16 4.96 16.61 -9.44
CA LEU A 16 4.88 17.80 -8.58
C LEU A 16 3.66 18.69 -8.90
N GLU A 17 2.92 18.43 -9.98
CA GLU A 17 1.59 19.00 -10.19
C GLU A 17 0.55 18.47 -9.19
N ARG A 18 0.84 17.34 -8.54
CA ARG A 18 0.00 16.70 -7.52
C ARG A 18 0.53 17.02 -6.12
N PRO A 19 -0.30 16.85 -5.07
CA PRO A 19 0.16 16.93 -3.69
C PRO A 19 1.38 16.03 -3.45
N ASP A 20 2.39 16.57 -2.76
CA ASP A 20 3.65 15.90 -2.41
C ASP A 20 3.53 14.96 -1.20
N LYS A 21 2.38 15.00 -0.52
CA LYS A 21 2.02 14.15 0.61
C LYS A 21 0.95 13.14 0.25
N LEU A 22 0.93 12.05 1.00
CA LEU A 22 -0.08 11.01 0.86
C LEU A 22 -1.46 11.55 1.33
N MET A 23 -2.41 11.58 0.41
CA MET A 23 -3.81 11.93 0.66
C MET A 23 -4.64 10.65 0.79
N LEU A 24 -5.26 10.42 1.95
CA LEU A 24 -6.08 9.22 2.20
C LEU A 24 -7.55 9.60 2.36
N VAL A 25 -8.42 8.94 1.61
CA VAL A 25 -9.87 9.05 1.79
C VAL A 25 -10.30 7.98 2.79
N THR A 26 -10.88 8.42 3.90
CA THR A 26 -11.27 7.54 5.01
C THR A 26 -12.76 7.20 4.94
N GLY A 27 -13.14 5.98 5.35
CA GLY A 27 -14.54 5.57 5.44
C GLY A 27 -15.16 4.98 4.15
N GLU A 28 -14.43 4.91 3.05
CA GLU A 28 -14.88 4.19 1.84
C GLU A 28 -14.74 2.68 2.03
N MET A 29 -15.71 1.93 1.48
CA MET A 29 -15.61 0.47 1.37
C MET A 29 -15.03 0.12 0.01
N TRP A 30 -14.23 -0.95 -0.04
CA TRP A 30 -13.78 -1.53 -1.29
C TRP A 30 -14.82 -2.54 -1.81
N PRO A 31 -15.15 -2.55 -3.13
CA PRO A 31 -14.74 -1.61 -4.17
C PRO A 31 -15.41 -0.23 -4.01
N THR A 32 -14.71 0.84 -4.39
CA THR A 32 -15.25 2.21 -4.35
C THR A 32 -16.14 2.51 -5.57
N GLU A 33 -17.14 3.36 -5.39
CA GLU A 33 -18.01 3.87 -6.47
C GLU A 33 -17.52 5.22 -7.02
N ARG A 34 -16.47 5.80 -6.42
CA ARG A 34 -15.98 7.13 -6.78
C ARG A 34 -15.28 7.12 -8.15
N PRO A 35 -15.63 8.03 -9.07
CA PRO A 35 -14.94 8.15 -10.36
C PRO A 35 -13.54 8.75 -10.20
N ASN A 36 -12.68 8.54 -11.20
CA ASN A 36 -11.42 9.28 -11.30
C ASN A 36 -11.73 10.76 -11.51
N LEU A 37 -11.30 11.58 -10.56
CA LEU A 37 -11.47 13.04 -10.60
C LEU A 37 -10.25 13.69 -11.25
N GLU A 38 -10.41 14.95 -11.67
CA GLU A 38 -9.29 15.75 -12.19
C GLU A 38 -8.24 16.04 -11.11
N VAL A 39 -7.02 16.34 -11.57
CA VAL A 39 -5.89 16.69 -10.71
C VAL A 39 -6.27 17.91 -9.84
N ASN A 40 -6.04 17.82 -8.52
CA ASN A 40 -6.37 18.84 -7.51
C ASN A 40 -7.85 19.01 -7.13
N SER A 41 -8.70 18.02 -7.43
CA SER A 41 -10.04 17.97 -6.87
C SER A 41 -10.03 17.49 -5.41
N THR A 42 -10.71 18.22 -4.53
CA THR A 42 -10.85 17.83 -3.12
C THR A 42 -11.91 16.75 -2.97
N VAL A 43 -11.60 15.69 -2.23
CA VAL A 43 -12.54 14.61 -1.92
C VAL A 43 -13.04 14.76 -0.48
N GLU A 44 -14.32 14.49 -0.24
CA GLU A 44 -14.85 14.48 1.11
C GLU A 44 -14.22 13.35 1.93
N GLY A 45 -13.80 13.64 3.17
CA GLY A 45 -13.14 12.67 4.03
C GLY A 45 -11.65 12.43 3.70
N GLU A 46 -11.06 13.31 2.90
CA GLU A 46 -9.63 13.32 2.60
C GLU A 46 -8.80 13.81 3.81
N VAL A 47 -7.79 13.02 4.19
CA VAL A 47 -6.87 13.28 5.30
C VAL A 47 -5.44 13.26 4.77
N VAL A 48 -4.68 14.30 5.12
CA VAL A 48 -3.26 14.42 4.75
C VAL A 48 -2.40 13.67 5.76
N MET A 49 -1.61 12.72 5.29
CA MET A 49 -0.64 12.01 6.11
C MET A 49 0.69 12.76 6.10
N GLU A 50 0.98 13.44 7.21
CA GLU A 50 2.17 14.29 7.39
C GLU A 50 3.49 13.52 7.36
N ASN A 51 3.52 12.31 7.92
CA ASN A 51 4.72 11.47 8.02
C ASN A 51 4.34 9.99 8.23
N VAL A 52 5.35 9.11 8.18
CA VAL A 52 5.16 7.65 8.31
C VAL A 52 4.63 7.27 9.70
N GLU A 53 5.02 7.99 10.74
CA GLU A 53 4.53 7.75 12.10
C GLU A 53 3.01 8.01 12.19
N HIS A 54 2.53 9.13 11.64
CA HIS A 54 1.10 9.42 11.59
C HIS A 54 0.34 8.33 10.80
N LEU A 55 0.89 7.87 9.68
CA LEU A 55 0.30 6.76 8.92
C LEU A 55 0.23 5.46 9.75
N GLY A 56 1.29 5.13 10.48
CA GLY A 56 1.36 3.94 11.33
C GLY A 56 0.32 3.97 12.45
N GLN A 57 0.22 5.11 13.16
CA GLN A 57 -0.79 5.32 14.21
C GLN A 57 -2.20 5.15 13.63
N TYR A 58 -2.48 5.80 12.49
CA TYR A 58 -3.79 5.71 11.84
C TYR A 58 -4.15 4.27 11.44
N VAL A 59 -3.22 3.53 10.81
CA VAL A 59 -3.47 2.14 10.40
C VAL A 59 -3.69 1.22 11.60
N PHE A 60 -2.91 1.40 12.68
CA PHE A 60 -3.07 0.63 13.91
C PHE A 60 -4.45 0.84 14.54
N GLU A 61 -4.84 2.10 14.76
CA GLU A 61 -6.16 2.44 15.33
C GLU A 61 -7.31 1.93 14.48
N MET A 62 -7.23 2.10 13.16
CA MET A 62 -8.26 1.64 12.23
C MET A 62 -8.36 0.12 12.18
N THR A 63 -7.24 -0.60 12.22
CA THR A 63 -7.23 -2.06 12.20
C THR A 63 -7.88 -2.63 13.46
N ASN A 64 -7.54 -2.09 14.63
CA ASN A 64 -8.15 -2.50 15.89
C ASN A 64 -9.66 -2.21 15.88
N THR A 65 -10.05 -1.02 15.44
CA THR A 65 -11.48 -0.65 15.32
C THR A 65 -12.23 -1.60 14.39
N ARG A 66 -11.64 -1.98 13.25
CA ARG A 66 -12.24 -2.94 12.31
C ARG A 66 -12.31 -4.35 12.89
N LEU A 67 -11.30 -4.79 13.63
CA LEU A 67 -11.27 -6.08 14.30
C LEU A 67 -12.38 -6.18 15.35
N GLU A 68 -12.55 -5.15 16.18
CA GLU A 68 -13.62 -5.07 17.18
C GLU A 68 -15.01 -5.11 16.51
N GLN A 69 -15.21 -4.36 15.42
CA GLN A 69 -16.46 -4.39 14.66
C GLN A 69 -16.78 -5.78 14.09
N LEU A 70 -15.76 -6.51 13.63
CA LEU A 70 -15.91 -7.86 13.09
C LEU A 70 -16.26 -8.86 14.20
N GLN A 71 -15.58 -8.78 15.35
CA GLN A 71 -15.86 -9.61 16.52
C GLN A 71 -17.28 -9.35 17.05
N ALA A 72 -17.70 -8.08 17.12
CA ALA A 72 -19.05 -7.69 17.55
C ALA A 72 -20.15 -8.19 16.62
N ARG A 73 -19.86 -8.39 15.32
CA ARG A 73 -20.79 -8.97 14.33
C ARG A 73 -20.85 -10.50 14.34
N GLY A 74 -20.12 -11.17 15.23
CA GLY A 74 -20.16 -12.62 15.40
C GLY A 74 -19.28 -13.40 14.42
N GLY A 75 -18.25 -12.76 13.84
CA GLY A 75 -17.20 -13.48 13.11
C GLY A 75 -16.37 -14.31 14.09
N GLU A 76 -16.37 -15.63 13.93
CA GLU A 76 -15.51 -16.53 14.70
C GLU A 76 -14.03 -16.10 14.55
N SER A 77 -13.40 -15.99 15.70
CA SER A 77 -12.08 -15.42 15.93
C SER A 77 -10.97 -16.16 15.16
N ALA A 78 -10.51 -15.60 14.04
CA ALA A 78 -9.14 -15.80 13.58
C ALA A 78 -8.24 -14.82 14.36
N THR A 79 -8.00 -15.13 15.64
CA THR A 79 -7.03 -14.42 16.49
C THR A 79 -5.63 -14.71 16.00
N THR A 80 -5.16 -13.93 15.04
CA THR A 80 -3.79 -13.44 15.05
C THR A 80 -3.90 -11.96 15.39
N ALA A 81 -3.61 -11.62 16.65
CA ALA A 81 -3.33 -10.23 17.00
C ALA A 81 -2.27 -9.71 16.01
N PRO A 82 -2.34 -8.47 15.54
CA PRO A 82 -1.23 -7.91 14.79
C PRO A 82 -0.01 -8.01 15.71
N GLU A 83 0.99 -8.82 15.30
CA GLU A 83 2.27 -8.85 15.97
C GLU A 83 2.84 -7.44 15.85
N THR A 84 2.71 -6.67 16.92
CA THR A 84 3.48 -5.45 17.09
C THR A 84 4.93 -5.90 17.04
N ILE A 85 5.64 -5.56 15.95
CA ILE A 85 7.10 -5.62 15.94
C ILE A 85 7.54 -4.68 17.08
N SER A 86 7.80 -5.27 18.23
CA SER A 86 8.32 -4.59 19.40
C SER A 86 9.82 -4.48 19.17
N GLU A 87 10.34 -3.26 19.05
CA GLU A 87 11.78 -2.95 19.01
C GLU A 87 12.46 -3.18 20.37
N GLU A 88 12.05 -4.19 21.13
CA GLU A 88 12.73 -4.58 22.36
C GLU A 88 13.39 -5.92 22.09
N ALA A 89 14.72 -5.86 21.93
CA ALA A 89 15.59 -6.97 21.64
C ALA A 89 15.38 -8.14 22.60
N ASP A 90 14.95 -9.28 22.06
CA ASP A 90 15.12 -10.57 22.72
C ASP A 90 16.37 -11.23 22.11
N GLU A 91 17.46 -11.25 22.88
CA GLU A 91 18.80 -11.74 22.49
C GLU A 91 18.89 -13.28 22.39
N ASP A 92 17.78 -14.00 22.22
CA ASP A 92 17.77 -15.47 22.28
C ASP A 92 16.88 -16.16 21.23
N GLU A 93 16.77 -15.60 20.02
CA GLU A 93 16.18 -16.32 18.89
C GLU A 93 17.25 -16.79 17.89
N ALA A 94 17.33 -18.12 17.74
CA ALA A 94 18.25 -18.84 16.88
C ALA A 94 18.27 -18.27 15.44
N PRO A 95 19.42 -18.30 14.76
CA PRO A 95 19.58 -17.65 13.46
C PRO A 95 18.51 -18.14 12.48
N ALA A 96 17.75 -17.19 11.94
CA ALA A 96 16.91 -17.38 10.78
C ALA A 96 17.75 -18.11 9.73
N THR A 97 17.41 -19.36 9.46
CA THR A 97 18.06 -20.18 8.45
C THR A 97 17.88 -19.46 7.11
N TYR A 98 18.97 -18.83 6.70
CA TYR A 98 19.19 -18.30 5.37
C TYR A 98 18.91 -19.42 4.37
N TYR A 99 17.75 -19.36 3.71
CA TYR A 99 17.50 -20.18 2.52
C TYR A 99 18.28 -19.55 1.36
N ASP A 100 19.53 -19.97 1.20
CA ASP A 100 20.14 -20.08 -0.13
C ASP A 100 19.95 -21.53 -0.60
N GLU A 101 19.92 -21.71 -1.92
CA GLU A 101 19.62 -22.95 -2.68
C GLU A 101 18.14 -23.20 -3.01
N ASP A 102 17.61 -22.44 -3.97
CA ASP A 102 17.28 -23.07 -5.25
C ASP A 102 17.31 -22.03 -6.38
N GLU A 103 18.38 -22.10 -7.16
CA GLU A 103 18.63 -21.41 -8.42
C GLU A 103 17.67 -21.98 -9.48
N ASN A 104 16.40 -21.57 -9.45
CA ASN A 104 15.47 -21.77 -10.56
C ASN A 104 14.88 -20.42 -10.99
N GLU A 105 15.53 -19.88 -12.00
CA GLU A 105 15.12 -18.81 -12.90
C GLU A 105 13.64 -19.01 -13.33
N VAL A 106 12.69 -18.40 -12.61
CA VAL A 106 11.32 -18.27 -13.10
C VAL A 106 11.24 -16.93 -13.81
N GLU A 107 11.59 -16.92 -15.10
CA GLU A 107 11.23 -15.81 -15.98
C GLU A 107 9.72 -15.57 -15.88
N PRO A 108 9.24 -14.34 -15.66
CA PRO A 108 7.83 -14.04 -15.83
C PRO A 108 7.49 -14.22 -17.32
N ASP A 109 6.75 -15.28 -17.64
CA ASP A 109 6.19 -15.56 -18.96
C ASP A 109 5.28 -14.38 -19.37
N ILE A 110 5.86 -13.46 -20.14
CA ILE A 110 5.18 -12.29 -20.66
C ILE A 110 4.25 -12.82 -21.75
N LEU A 111 3.01 -13.12 -21.38
CA LEU A 111 1.96 -13.49 -22.32
C LEU A 111 1.83 -12.37 -23.37
N GLU A 112 2.44 -12.57 -24.53
CA GLU A 112 2.18 -11.79 -25.73
C GLU A 112 0.68 -11.82 -25.98
N VAL A 113 0.03 -10.69 -25.71
CA VAL A 113 -1.36 -10.46 -26.08
C VAL A 113 -1.39 -10.46 -27.59
N ARG A 114 -1.67 -11.64 -28.16
CA ARG A 114 -1.90 -11.89 -29.57
C ARG A 114 -2.90 -10.85 -30.07
N GLU A 115 -2.42 -9.88 -30.85
CA GLU A 115 -3.28 -8.89 -31.49
C GLU A 115 -4.38 -9.62 -32.26
N GLY A 116 -5.62 -9.32 -31.87
CA GLY A 116 -6.80 -9.91 -32.46
C GLY A 116 -6.83 -9.68 -33.97
N GLU A 117 -7.15 -10.76 -34.68
CA GLU A 117 -7.52 -10.77 -36.09
C GLU A 117 -8.58 -9.69 -36.39
N ASN A 118 -8.16 -8.59 -37.00
CA ASN A 118 -9.07 -7.73 -37.74
C ASN A 118 -9.44 -8.45 -39.03
N LYS A 119 -10.59 -9.14 -38.99
CA LYS A 119 -11.33 -9.60 -40.17
C LYS A 119 -11.57 -8.40 -41.10
N ASN A 120 -11.12 -8.52 -42.34
CA ASN A 120 -11.60 -7.71 -43.45
C ASN A 120 -12.09 -8.62 -44.56
#